data_AF-A0A7W1SBC3-F1
#
_entry.id   AF-A0A7W1SBC3-F1
#
_cell.length_a   1.000
_cell.length_b   1.000
_cell.length_c   1.000
_cell.angle_alpha   90.00
_cell.angle_beta   90.00
_cell.angle_gamma   90.00
#
_symmetry.space_group_name_H-M   'P 1'
#
loop_
_entity.id
_entity.type
_entity.pdbx_description
1 polymer ?
#
loop_
_entity_poly.entity_id
_entity_poly.type
_entity_poly.pdbx_seq_one_letter_code
_entity_poly.pdbx_strand_id
1 'polypeptide(L)' 'MVKAIRPAVEATTDGDLDATIEANVKNVVQALRSSTPVLKPKVDSGEVHVIADNYSLETGAVTFLEDK' A
#
# COMPACT_ATOMS: atom_id res chain seq x y z
N MET A 1 9.62 14.07 -8.57
CA MET A 1 9.29 12.93 -7.69
C MET A 1 7.96 13.22 -6.99
N VAL A 2 7.02 12.27 -7.01
CA VAL A 2 5.69 12.42 -6.40
C VAL A 2 5.83 12.47 -4.88
N LYS A 3 5.30 13.52 -4.22
CA LYS A 3 5.47 13.73 -2.77
C LYS A 3 4.95 12.56 -1.92
N ALA A 4 3.90 11.88 -2.39
CA ALA A 4 3.26 10.77 -1.68
C ALA A 4 4.16 9.53 -1.51
N ILE A 5 5.13 9.30 -2.40
CA ILE A 5 5.98 8.10 -2.39
C ILE A 5 7.25 8.32 -1.54
N ARG A 6 7.50 9.56 -1.10
CA ARG A 6 8.70 9.92 -0.32
C ARG A 6 8.90 9.05 0.93
N PRO A 7 7.88 8.77 1.76
CA PRO A 7 8.08 7.94 2.95
C PRO A 7 8.57 6.53 2.62
N ALA A 8 8.15 5.96 1.49
CA ALA A 8 8.62 4.66 1.04
C ALA A 8 10.10 4.71 0.64
N VAL A 9 10.48 5.69 -0.19
CA VAL A 9 11.88 5.86 -0.63
C VAL A 9 12.82 6.14 0.53
N GLU A 10 12.40 6.94 1.51
CA GLU A 10 13.19 7.21 2.72
C GLU A 10 13.32 5.98 3.62
N ALA A 11 12.31 5.09 3.65
CA ALA A 11 12.36 3.85 4.42
C ALA A 11 13.17 2.73 3.74
N THR A 12 13.43 2.84 2.44
CA THR A 12 14.08 1.79 1.63
C THR A 12 15.35 2.29 0.93
N THR A 13 16.07 3.23 1.53
CA THR A 13 17.30 3.80 0.95
C THR A 13 18.38 2.77 0.62
N ASP A 14 18.44 1.69 1.39
CA ASP A 14 19.36 0.55 1.18
C ASP A 14 18.67 -0.66 0.52
N GLY A 15 17.39 -0.53 0.17
CA GLY A 15 16.59 -1.58 -0.46
C GLY A 15 16.59 -1.48 -1.98
N ASP A 16 16.09 -2.54 -2.63
CA ASP A 16 15.85 -2.54 -4.07
C ASP A 16 14.49 -1.89 -4.43
N LEU A 17 14.20 -1.89 -5.73
CA LEU A 17 12.95 -1.33 -6.25
C LEU A 17 11.72 -2.06 -5.67
N ASP A 18 11.78 -3.38 -5.53
CA ASP A 18 10.67 -4.19 -5.04
C ASP A 18 10.37 -3.88 -3.57
N ALA A 19 11.42 -3.76 -2.74
CA ALA A 19 11.27 -3.31 -1.35
C ALA A 19 10.60 -1.92 -1.28
N THR A 20 10.98 -1.01 -2.18
CA THR A 20 10.39 0.34 -2.25
C THR A 20 8.93 0.32 -2.69
N ILE A 21 8.57 -0.55 -3.65
CA ILE A 21 7.19 -0.74 -4.10
C ILE A 21 6.33 -1.27 -2.95
N GLU A 22 6.78 -2.32 -2.25
CA GLU A 22 6.05 -2.88 -1.12
C GLU A 22 5.87 -1.87 0.02
N ALA A 23 6.92 -1.12 0.36
CA ALA A 23 6.85 -0.08 1.38
C ALA A 23 5.83 1.01 0.99
N ASN A 24 5.77 1.39 -0.28
CA ASN A 24 4.79 2.34 -0.77
C ASN A 24 3.35 1.79 -0.67
N VAL A 25 3.12 0.55 -1.09
CA VAL A 25 1.80 -0.09 -0.98
C VAL A 25 1.35 -0.15 0.48
N LYS A 26 2.21 -0.60 1.40
CA LYS A 26 1.93 -0.65 2.84
C LYS A 26 1.54 0.73 3.40
N ASN A 27 2.31 1.76 3.06
CA ASN A 27 2.03 3.13 3.49
C ASN A 27 0.67 3.63 3.00
N VAL A 28 0.34 3.38 1.73
CA VAL A 28 -0.95 3.79 1.15
C VAL A 28 -2.12 3.04 1.78
N VAL A 29 -1.99 1.72 1.98
CA VAL A 29 -3.03 0.92 2.63
C VAL A 29 -3.30 1.37 4.06
N GLN A 30 -2.25 1.65 4.84
CA GLN A 30 -2.40 2.18 6.19
C GLN A 30 -3.08 3.56 6.21
N ALA A 31 -2.72 4.43 5.26
CA ALA A 31 -3.35 5.73 5.10
C ALA A 31 -4.85 5.61 4.77
N LEU A 32 -5.22 4.68 3.88
CA LEU A 32 -6.63 4.42 3.53
C LEU A 32 -7.42 3.85 4.70
N ARG A 33 -6.87 2.84 5.40
CA ARG A 33 -7.51 2.24 6.59
C ARG A 33 -7.72 3.26 7.72
N SER A 34 -6.82 4.24 7.83
CA SER A 34 -6.88 5.29 8.87
C SER A 34 -7.63 6.54 8.41
N SER A 35 -8.07 6.62 7.15
CA SER A 35 -8.64 7.83 6.58
C SER A 35 -10.03 8.12 7.13
N THR A 36 -10.19 9.30 7.72
CA THR A 36 -11.46 9.80 8.25
C THR A 36 -12.06 10.88 7.35
N PRO A 37 -13.39 11.11 7.42
CA PRO A 37 -14.36 10.44 8.29
C PRO A 37 -14.99 9.18 7.70
N VAL A 38 -14.79 8.88 6.41
CA VAL A 38 -15.60 7.87 5.69
C VAL A 38 -15.02 6.47 5.74
N LEU A 39 -13.73 6.32 5.39
CA LEU A 39 -13.15 4.99 5.16
C LEU A 39 -12.91 4.24 6.47
N LYS A 40 -12.33 4.91 7.48
CA LYS A 40 -12.02 4.28 8.75
C LYS A 40 -13.23 3.61 9.42
N PRO A 41 -14.41 4.26 9.58
CA PRO A 41 -15.58 3.58 10.16
C PRO A 41 -16.08 2.38 9.34
N LYS A 42 -15.97 2.43 8.00
CA LYS A 42 -16.36 1.31 7.12
C LYS A 42 -15.36 0.15 7.18
N VAL A 43 -14.09 0.44 7.35
CA VAL A 43 -13.04 -0.56 7.59
C VAL A 43 -13.21 -1.18 8.98
N ASP A 44 -13.39 -0.35 10.02
CA ASP A 44 -13.56 -0.82 11.41
C ASP A 44 -14.83 -1.67 11.59
N SER A 45 -15.89 -1.40 10.81
CA SER A 45 -17.14 -2.19 10.81
C SER A 45 -17.11 -3.43 9.90
N GLY A 46 -16.06 -3.61 9.10
CA GLY A 46 -15.94 -4.70 8.13
C GLY A 46 -16.79 -4.53 6.86
N GLU A 47 -17.47 -3.40 6.68
CA GLU A 47 -18.22 -3.09 5.45
C GLU A 47 -17.28 -2.91 4.25
N VAL A 48 -16.05 -2.43 4.49
CA VAL A 48 -15.02 -2.22 3.46
C VAL A 48 -13.73 -2.91 3.87
N HIS A 49 -13.12 -3.63 2.93
CA HIS A 49 -11.79 -4.21 3.09
C HIS A 49 -10.80 -3.50 2.17
N VAL A 50 -9.63 -3.16 2.70
CA VAL A 50 -8.52 -2.59 1.92
C VAL A 50 -7.49 -3.68 1.65
N ILE A 51 -7.36 -4.06 0.38
CA ILE A 51 -6.44 -5.10 -0.11
C ILE A 51 -5.23 -4.43 -0.76
N ALA A 52 -4.04 -4.95 -0.48
CA ALA A 52 -2.77 -4.49 -1.02
C ALA A 52 -2.31 -5.46 -2.12
N ASP A 53 -2.10 -4.95 -3.34
CA ASP A 53 -1.70 -5.76 -4.48
C ASP A 53 -0.56 -5.11 -5.27
N ASN A 54 0.25 -5.93 -5.95
CA ASN A 54 1.22 -5.49 -6.95
C ASN A 54 0.88 -6.09 -8.32
N TYR A 55 0.82 -5.24 -9.35
CA TYR A 55 0.56 -5.65 -10.74
C TYR A 55 1.85 -5.69 -11.54
N SER A 56 2.18 -6.85 -12.11
CA SER A 56 3.32 -6.99 -13.02
C SER A 56 2.97 -6.49 -14.42
N LEU A 57 3.70 -5.48 -14.88
CA LEU A 57 3.60 -4.99 -16.26
C LEU A 57 4.16 -5.99 -17.29
N GLU A 58 5.02 -6.92 -16.86
CA GLU A 58 5.66 -7.90 -17.74
C GLU A 58 4.77 -9.12 -17.98
N THR A 59 4.15 -9.64 -16.92
CA THR A 59 3.39 -10.89 -16.99
C THR A 59 1.87 -10.68 -16.93
N GLY A 60 1.41 -9.50 -16.52
CA GLY A 60 0.00 -9.22 -16.23
C GLY A 60 -0.51 -9.88 -14.95
N ALA A 61 0.37 -10.51 -14.16
CA ALA A 61 0.00 -11.14 -12.90
C ALA A 61 -0.27 -10.11 -11.81
N VAL A 62 -1.20 -10.45 -10.90
CA VAL A 62 -1.46 -9.72 -9.66
C VAL A 62 -0.95 -10.54 -8.50
N THR A 63 -0.09 -9.95 -7.69
CA THR A 63 0.39 -10.54 -6.43
C THR A 63 -0.29 -9.82 -5.27
N PHE A 64 -1.08 -10.57 -4.49
CA PHE A 64 -1.67 -10.08 -3.25
C PHE A 64 -0.58 -9.96 -2.18
N LEU A 65 -0.36 -8.75 -1.69
CA LEU A 65 0.56 -8.41 -0.60
C LEU A 65 -0.22 -8.49 0.72
N GLU A 66 -0.62 -9.69 1.11
CA GLU A 66 -1.41 -9.87 2.34
C GLU A 66 -0.64 -9.40 3.59
N ASP A 67 -1.29 -8.57 4.41
CA ASP A 67 -1.10 -8.58 5.87
C ASP A 67 -2.15 -9.53 6.42
N LYS A 68 -1.73 -10.65 7.03
CA LYS A 68 -2.60 -11.41 7.94
C LYS A 68 -2.89 -10.62 9.21
#